data_AF-A0A432QE76-F1
#
_entry.id   AF-A0A432QE76-F1
#
_cell.length_a   1.000
_cell.length_b   1.000
_cell.length_c   1.000
_cell.angle_alpha   90.00
_cell.angle_beta   90.00
_cell.angle_gamma   90.00
#
_symmetry.space_group_name_H-M   'P 1'
#
loop_
_entity.id
_entity.type
_entity.pdbx_description
1 polymer ?
#
loop_
_entity_poly.entity_id
_entity_poly.type
_entity_poly.pdbx_seq_one_letter_code
_entity_poly.pdbx_strand_id
1 'polypeptide(L)'
;MCILRIEVESPCVFICYKRKVGGRQVINPFTVSSKVKTIQNEVLSPLYSMYPGQEQAEFNELLAETGKVISNHQQFFEEVSSSSLVAFIFKIVKMFGGADELTEEDFARFTSYVNDGGLKAMVAMLLSEDKEKSFVDELARLDSQVRKNAAPMLAKSRDLHHDFINGYFVETFGSLAETPQKLRDNFHRSEKFIRTLSELASQIG
;
A
#
# COMPACT_ATOMS: atom_id res chain seq x y z
N MET A 1 19.32 23.98 7.19
CA MET A 1 19.35 23.38 5.84
C MET A 1 20.43 22.31 5.86
N CYS A 2 20.05 21.06 6.10
CA CYS A 2 21.01 19.94 6.19
C CYS A 2 20.70 18.96 5.07
N ILE A 3 21.63 18.91 4.11
CA ILE A 3 21.68 17.93 3.03
C ILE A 3 22.53 16.78 3.57
N LEU A 4 21.95 15.60 3.76
CA LEU A 4 22.70 14.38 4.05
C LEU A 4 23.01 13.69 2.71
N ARG A 5 24.23 13.93 2.20
CA ARG A 5 24.88 13.08 1.19
C ARG A 5 25.49 11.88 1.91
N ILE A 6 25.16 10.67 1.46
CA ILE A 6 25.87 9.45 1.86
C ILE A 6 26.55 8.92 0.60
N GLU A 7 27.86 9.14 0.51
CA GLU A 7 28.75 8.45 -0.42
C GLU A 7 29.07 7.06 0.16
N VAL A 8 29.02 6.02 -0.66
CA VAL A 8 29.38 4.65 -0.26
C VAL A 8 30.50 4.16 -1.17
N GLU A 9 31.73 4.19 -0.66
CA GLU A 9 32.84 3.40 -1.19
C GLU A 9 32.72 1.96 -0.65
N SER A 10 32.79 0.98 -1.56
CA SER A 10 32.77 -0.48 -1.30
C SER A 10 34.16 -0.98 -0.82
N PRO A 11 34.40 -2.27 -0.44
CA PRO A 11 33.51 -3.41 -0.17
C PRO A 11 33.81 -4.09 1.20
N CYS A 12 32.81 -4.58 1.92
CA CYS A 12 33.05 -5.59 2.97
C CYS A 12 31.92 -6.62 3.03
N VAL A 13 32.29 -7.87 2.79
CA VAL A 13 31.50 -9.10 2.96
C VAL A 13 31.04 -9.21 4.41
N PHE A 14 29.73 -9.21 4.68
CA PHE A 14 29.21 -9.57 6.00
C PHE A 14 27.99 -10.50 5.91
N ILE A 15 28.14 -11.59 6.65
CA ILE A 15 27.32 -12.79 6.76
C ILE A 15 25.86 -12.45 7.13
N CYS A 16 24.92 -12.95 6.33
CA CYS A 16 23.48 -12.92 6.62
C CYS A 16 23.15 -13.71 7.89
N TYR A 17 22.96 -13.02 9.02
CA TYR A 17 22.34 -13.63 10.19
C TYR A 17 20.81 -13.52 10.09
N LYS A 18 20.15 -14.65 9.78
CA LYS A 18 18.74 -14.87 10.14
C LYS A 18 18.63 -14.91 11.67
N ARG A 19 18.58 -13.76 12.34
CA ARG A 19 18.26 -13.69 13.77
C ARG A 19 16.73 -13.74 13.93
N LYS A 20 16.20 -14.92 14.25
CA LYS A 20 14.90 -15.04 14.91
C LYS A 20 15.06 -14.52 16.34
N VAL A 21 14.62 -13.30 16.61
CA VAL A 21 14.47 -12.78 17.97
C VAL A 21 12.97 -12.79 18.29
N GLY A 22 12.54 -13.68 19.18
CA GLY A 22 11.17 -13.67 19.73
C GLY A 22 10.03 -13.98 18.75
N GLY A 23 10.26 -14.80 17.72
CA GLY A 23 9.18 -15.26 16.81
C GLY A 23 8.69 -14.24 15.78
N ARG A 24 9.17 -12.99 15.80
CA ARG A 24 8.89 -11.98 14.76
C ARG A 24 10.01 -11.98 13.71
N GLN A 25 9.66 -12.11 12.43
CA GLN A 25 10.61 -11.90 11.34
C GLN A 25 10.96 -10.41 11.28
N VAL A 26 12.22 -10.08 11.57
CA VAL A 26 12.74 -8.74 11.37
C VAL A 26 13.06 -8.60 9.88
N ILE A 27 12.32 -7.75 9.17
CA ILE A 27 12.73 -7.35 7.81
C ILE A 27 14.04 -6.59 7.94
N ASN A 28 15.03 -7.03 7.16
CA ASN A 28 16.31 -6.36 7.08
C ASN A 28 16.08 -4.93 6.54
N PRO A 29 16.51 -3.86 7.26
CA PRO A 29 16.35 -2.49 6.77
C PRO A 29 17.02 -2.27 5.40
N PHE A 30 18.03 -3.08 5.05
CA PHE A 30 18.67 -3.08 3.74
C PHE A 30 17.82 -3.71 2.61
N THR A 31 16.70 -4.38 2.92
CA THR A 31 15.76 -4.92 1.92
C THR A 31 14.48 -4.08 1.79
N VAL A 32 14.39 -2.95 2.47
CA VAL A 32 13.26 -2.00 2.32
C VAL A 32 13.20 -1.47 0.89
N SER A 33 14.34 -1.04 0.34
CA SER A 33 14.41 -0.55 -1.04
C SER A 33 14.00 -1.63 -2.04
N SER A 34 14.42 -2.88 -1.87
CA SER A 34 14.01 -3.97 -2.77
C SER A 34 12.51 -4.28 -2.65
N LYS A 35 11.92 -4.22 -1.45
CA LYS A 35 10.48 -4.42 -1.25
C LYS A 35 9.65 -3.29 -1.86
N VAL A 36 10.10 -2.04 -1.73
CA VAL A 36 9.50 -0.88 -2.39
C VAL A 36 9.55 -1.06 -3.91
N LYS A 37 10.70 -1.48 -4.46
CA LYS A 37 10.84 -1.75 -5.89
C LYS A 37 9.94 -2.87 -6.39
N THR A 38 9.77 -3.95 -5.62
CA THR A 38 8.80 -5.01 -5.96
C THR A 38 7.37 -4.47 -5.99
N ILE A 39 6.98 -3.63 -5.03
CA ILE A 39 5.64 -3.00 -5.06
C ILE A 39 5.48 -2.12 -6.29
N GLN A 40 6.46 -1.25 -6.59
CA GLN A 40 6.40 -0.31 -7.71
C GLN A 40 6.41 -1.02 -9.07
N ASN A 41 7.36 -1.93 -9.27
CA ASN A 41 7.68 -2.48 -10.59
C ASN A 41 6.94 -3.77 -10.90
N GLU A 42 6.49 -4.50 -9.88
CA GLU A 42 5.78 -5.77 -10.06
C GLU A 42 4.31 -5.58 -9.73
N VAL A 43 4.00 -5.17 -8.48
CA VAL A 43 2.59 -5.15 -8.02
C VAL A 43 1.76 -4.05 -8.67
N LEU A 44 2.28 -2.83 -8.73
CA LEU A 44 1.55 -1.68 -9.26
C LEU A 44 1.78 -1.45 -10.77
N SER A 45 2.54 -2.34 -11.40
CA SER A 45 2.83 -2.25 -12.84
C SER A 45 1.58 -2.14 -13.72
N PRO A 46 0.43 -2.77 -13.44
CA PRO A 46 -0.76 -2.59 -14.29
C PRO A 46 -1.28 -1.15 -14.30
N LEU A 47 -1.09 -0.40 -13.21
CA LEU A 47 -1.59 0.97 -13.09
C LEU A 47 -0.57 2.03 -13.49
N TYR A 48 0.72 1.79 -13.21
CA TYR A 48 1.76 2.83 -13.23
C TYR A 48 2.98 2.53 -14.07
N SER A 49 2.97 1.44 -14.83
CA SER A 49 3.98 1.18 -15.86
C SER A 49 3.32 1.20 -17.23
N MET A 50 4.06 1.54 -18.28
CA MET A 50 3.62 1.41 -19.68
C MET A 50 4.16 0.10 -20.26
N TYR A 51 3.29 -0.75 -20.82
CA TYR A 51 3.68 -1.94 -21.57
C TYR A 51 2.82 -2.12 -22.84
N PRO A 52 3.31 -2.83 -23.87
CA PRO A 52 2.56 -3.01 -25.11
C PRO A 52 1.17 -3.62 -24.87
N GLY A 53 0.13 -2.98 -25.39
CA GLY A 53 -1.27 -3.44 -25.28
C GLY A 53 -2.06 -2.80 -24.14
N GLN A 54 -1.42 -2.05 -23.25
CA GLN A 54 -2.07 -1.37 -22.13
C GLN A 54 -2.70 -0.02 -22.54
N GLU A 55 -2.37 0.52 -23.72
CA GLU A 55 -2.75 1.87 -24.13
C GLU A 55 -4.28 2.08 -24.12
N GLN A 56 -5.02 1.00 -24.39
CA GLN A 56 -6.48 0.99 -24.44
C GLN A 56 -7.14 0.40 -23.19
N ALA A 57 -6.38 -0.12 -22.24
CA ALA A 57 -6.91 -0.81 -21.06
C ALA A 57 -7.71 0.17 -20.19
N GLU A 58 -8.93 -0.22 -19.80
CA GLU A 58 -9.76 0.59 -18.93
C GLU A 58 -9.29 0.49 -17.48
N PHE A 59 -9.38 1.58 -16.72
CA PHE A 59 -8.90 1.60 -15.33
C PHE A 59 -9.53 0.53 -14.45
N ASN A 60 -10.81 0.18 -14.66
CA ASN A 60 -11.46 -0.88 -13.91
C ASN A 60 -10.85 -2.27 -14.21
N GLU A 61 -10.40 -2.49 -15.44
CA GLU A 61 -9.66 -3.69 -15.84
C GLU A 61 -8.27 -3.68 -15.20
N LEU A 62 -7.58 -2.53 -15.23
CA LEU A 62 -6.27 -2.36 -14.58
C LEU A 62 -6.34 -2.56 -13.05
N LEU A 63 -7.42 -2.14 -12.39
CA LEU A 63 -7.67 -2.44 -10.98
C LEU A 63 -7.86 -3.94 -10.75
N ALA A 64 -8.60 -4.63 -11.62
CA ALA A 64 -8.79 -6.07 -11.53
C ALA A 64 -7.47 -6.84 -11.79
N GLU A 65 -6.67 -6.41 -12.77
CA GLU A 65 -5.33 -6.93 -13.01
C GLU A 65 -4.41 -6.72 -11.81
N THR A 66 -4.43 -5.52 -11.21
CA THR A 66 -3.71 -5.24 -9.96
C THR A 66 -4.15 -6.20 -8.86
N GLY A 67 -5.45 -6.47 -8.72
CA GLY A 67 -5.98 -7.48 -7.80
C GLY A 67 -5.41 -8.88 -8.03
N LYS A 68 -5.29 -9.31 -9.30
CA LYS A 68 -4.66 -10.60 -9.67
C LYS A 68 -3.18 -10.61 -9.30
N VAL A 69 -2.44 -9.53 -9.58
CA VAL A 69 -1.02 -9.43 -9.24
C VAL A 69 -0.82 -9.45 -7.72
N ILE A 70 -1.64 -8.73 -6.96
CA ILE A 70 -1.62 -8.76 -5.49
C ILE A 70 -1.87 -10.19 -4.99
N SER A 71 -2.85 -10.89 -5.55
CA SER A 71 -3.13 -12.29 -5.20
C SER A 71 -1.92 -13.20 -5.45
N ASN A 72 -1.20 -13.00 -6.56
CA ASN A 72 0.02 -13.76 -6.86
C ASN A 72 1.18 -13.43 -5.89
N HIS A 73 1.16 -12.25 -5.28
CA HIS A 73 2.13 -11.78 -4.29
C HIS A 73 1.62 -11.89 -2.85
N GLN A 74 0.60 -12.71 -2.58
CA GLN A 74 -0.06 -12.77 -1.27
C GLN A 74 0.95 -12.99 -0.12
N GLN A 75 1.84 -13.98 -0.27
CA GLN A 75 2.86 -14.28 0.74
C GLN A 75 3.80 -13.08 0.99
N PHE A 76 4.18 -12.36 -0.07
CA PHE A 76 5.01 -11.17 0.05
C PHE A 76 4.31 -10.09 0.90
N PHE A 77 3.01 -9.87 0.68
CA PHE A 77 2.23 -8.89 1.45
C PHE A 77 2.02 -9.30 2.90
N GLU A 78 1.79 -10.58 3.18
CA GLU A 78 1.70 -11.12 4.55
C GLU A 78 3.04 -10.94 5.31
N GLU A 79 4.17 -11.21 4.63
CA GLU A 79 5.51 -10.99 5.18
C GLU A 79 5.83 -9.52 5.43
N VAL A 80 5.43 -8.62 4.52
CA VAL A 80 5.61 -7.17 4.70
C VAL A 80 4.75 -6.66 5.85
N SER A 81 3.49 -7.09 5.93
CA SER A 81 2.51 -6.60 6.92
C SER A 81 2.79 -7.09 8.34
N SER A 82 3.46 -8.24 8.49
CA SER A 82 3.91 -8.76 9.77
C SER A 82 5.26 -8.20 10.24
N SER A 83 5.83 -7.25 9.50
CA SER A 83 7.17 -6.75 9.76
C SER A 83 7.26 -5.60 10.76
N SER A 84 8.43 -5.49 11.38
CA SER A 84 8.79 -4.34 12.22
C SER A 84 8.82 -2.99 11.48
N LEU A 85 8.95 -3.01 10.14
CA LEU A 85 8.90 -1.81 9.31
C LEU A 85 7.49 -1.23 9.24
N VAL A 86 6.48 -2.07 8.99
CA VAL A 86 5.07 -1.65 8.97
C VAL A 86 4.66 -1.17 10.36
N ALA A 87 5.13 -1.84 11.42
CA ALA A 87 4.95 -1.36 12.80
C ALA A 87 5.55 0.05 13.03
N PHE A 88 6.71 0.34 12.44
CA PHE A 88 7.36 1.66 12.54
C PHE A 88 6.59 2.73 11.74
N ILE A 89 6.14 2.41 10.53
CA ILE A 89 5.30 3.30 9.70
C ILE A 89 3.97 3.57 10.41
N PHE A 90 3.35 2.56 11.00
CA PHE A 90 2.12 2.71 11.79
C PHE A 90 2.30 3.68 12.96
N LYS A 91 3.42 3.58 13.69
CA LYS A 91 3.78 4.50 14.77
C LYS A 91 3.99 5.92 14.27
N ILE A 92 4.63 6.08 13.11
CA ILE A 92 4.80 7.37 12.43
C ILE A 92 3.42 7.97 12.07
N VAL A 93 2.54 7.20 11.44
CA VAL A 93 1.19 7.65 11.06
C VAL A 93 0.37 8.08 12.28
N LYS A 94 0.46 7.33 13.39
CA LYS A 94 -0.11 7.72 14.68
C LYS A 94 0.47 9.03 15.19
N MET A 95 1.79 9.18 15.22
CA MET A 95 2.46 10.41 15.71
C MET A 95 2.14 11.65 14.86
N PHE A 96 1.90 11.48 13.56
CA PHE A 96 1.55 12.57 12.65
C PHE A 96 0.03 12.80 12.51
N GLY A 97 -0.77 12.33 13.48
CA GLY A 97 -2.18 12.73 13.65
C GLY A 97 -3.17 12.05 12.72
N GLY A 98 -2.79 10.95 12.06
CA GLY A 98 -3.70 10.23 11.16
C GLY A 98 -4.74 9.37 11.87
N ALA A 99 -4.47 8.99 13.13
CA ALA A 99 -5.39 8.22 13.97
C ALA A 99 -4.88 8.12 15.41
N ASP A 100 -5.16 9.14 16.22
CA ASP A 100 -4.73 9.20 17.63
C ASP A 100 -5.27 8.02 18.47
N GLU A 101 -6.39 7.43 18.04
CA GLU A 101 -7.02 6.27 18.66
C GLU A 101 -6.37 4.92 18.29
N LEU A 102 -5.49 4.85 17.29
CA LEU A 102 -4.86 3.59 16.89
C LEU A 102 -3.87 3.11 17.95
N THR A 103 -4.21 2.04 18.65
CA THR A 103 -3.38 1.41 19.69
C THR A 103 -2.41 0.37 19.08
N GLU A 104 -1.47 -0.11 19.89
CA GLU A 104 -0.67 -1.30 19.53
C GLU A 104 -1.56 -2.56 19.37
N GLU A 105 -2.72 -2.59 20.04
CA GLU A 105 -3.74 -3.63 19.83
C GLU A 105 -4.38 -3.48 18.44
N ASP A 106 -4.64 -2.26 17.97
CA ASP A 106 -5.14 -2.04 16.61
C ASP A 106 -4.09 -2.37 15.54
N PHE A 107 -2.80 -2.16 15.82
CA PHE A 107 -1.72 -2.70 14.96
C PHE A 107 -1.77 -4.24 14.91
N ALA A 108 -1.88 -4.89 16.07
CA ALA A 108 -1.99 -6.34 16.13
C ALA A 108 -3.25 -6.84 15.40
N ARG A 109 -4.39 -6.16 15.55
CA ARG A 109 -5.64 -6.42 14.83
C ARG A 109 -5.49 -6.16 13.33
N PHE A 110 -4.78 -5.14 12.90
CA PHE A 110 -4.51 -4.88 11.48
C PHE A 110 -3.64 -5.97 10.87
N THR A 111 -2.54 -6.33 11.53
CA THR A 111 -1.69 -7.44 11.08
C THR A 111 -2.47 -8.76 11.09
N SER A 112 -3.28 -9.01 12.12
CA SER A 112 -4.19 -10.18 12.17
C SER A 112 -5.17 -10.11 11.02
N TYR A 113 -5.89 -9.00 10.83
CA TYR A 113 -6.83 -8.79 9.74
C TYR A 113 -6.20 -9.08 8.38
N VAL A 114 -5.04 -8.50 8.06
CA VAL A 114 -4.34 -8.76 6.79
C VAL A 114 -4.05 -10.26 6.63
N ASN A 115 -3.57 -10.93 7.67
CA ASN A 115 -3.22 -12.36 7.67
C ASN A 115 -4.46 -13.29 7.72
N ASP A 116 -5.57 -12.82 8.30
CA ASP A 116 -6.79 -13.58 8.57
C ASP A 116 -7.85 -13.41 7.48
N GLY A 117 -7.58 -12.60 6.45
CA GLY A 117 -8.45 -12.50 5.27
C GLY A 117 -8.62 -11.11 4.68
N GLY A 118 -8.12 -10.06 5.32
CA GLY A 118 -8.22 -8.68 4.83
C GLY A 118 -7.56 -8.45 3.47
N LEU A 119 -6.41 -9.09 3.23
CA LEU A 119 -5.80 -9.10 1.90
C LEU A 119 -6.69 -9.81 0.87
N LYS A 120 -7.32 -10.92 1.26
CA LYS A 120 -8.27 -11.64 0.41
C LYS A 120 -9.53 -10.82 0.14
N ALA A 121 -10.02 -10.08 1.12
CA ALA A 121 -11.17 -9.19 0.99
C ALA A 121 -10.88 -8.01 0.05
N MET A 122 -9.69 -7.40 0.16
CA MET A 122 -9.24 -6.38 -0.78
C MET A 122 -9.12 -6.94 -2.21
N VAL A 123 -8.53 -8.12 -2.38
CA VAL A 123 -8.45 -8.78 -3.69
C VAL A 123 -9.85 -9.08 -4.24
N ALA A 124 -10.75 -9.62 -3.43
CA ALA A 124 -12.13 -9.89 -3.82
C ALA A 124 -12.86 -8.61 -4.26
N MET A 125 -12.67 -7.50 -3.53
CA MET A 125 -13.19 -6.19 -3.91
C MET A 125 -12.62 -5.74 -5.26
N LEU A 126 -11.30 -5.80 -5.47
CA LEU A 126 -10.67 -5.40 -6.74
C LEU A 126 -11.15 -6.23 -7.94
N LEU A 127 -11.46 -7.51 -7.72
CA LEU A 127 -11.98 -8.42 -8.73
C LEU A 127 -13.50 -8.32 -8.93
N SER A 128 -14.23 -7.65 -8.03
CA SER A 128 -15.67 -7.51 -8.13
C SER A 128 -16.08 -6.54 -9.26
N GLU A 129 -17.26 -6.80 -9.83
CA GLU A 129 -17.92 -5.92 -10.78
C GLU A 129 -18.30 -4.58 -10.12
N ASP A 130 -18.86 -4.65 -8.91
CA ASP A 130 -19.22 -3.51 -8.07
C ASP A 130 -18.30 -3.42 -6.84
N LYS A 131 -17.20 -2.70 -7.03
CA LYS A 131 -16.13 -2.52 -6.03
C LYS A 131 -16.61 -1.76 -4.80
N GLU A 132 -17.48 -0.77 -4.99
CA GLU A 132 -18.02 0.05 -3.92
C GLU A 132 -18.97 -0.78 -3.04
N LYS A 133 -19.88 -1.53 -3.65
CA LYS A 133 -20.75 -2.44 -2.91
C LYS A 133 -19.95 -3.51 -2.16
N SER A 134 -18.97 -4.14 -2.83
CA SER A 134 -18.13 -5.15 -2.18
C SER A 134 -17.37 -4.57 -0.98
N PHE A 135 -16.92 -3.31 -1.06
CA PHE A 135 -16.29 -2.62 0.06
C PHE A 135 -17.27 -2.38 1.21
N VAL A 136 -18.45 -1.83 0.92
CA VAL A 136 -19.49 -1.53 1.91
C VAL A 136 -19.94 -2.79 2.64
N ASP A 137 -20.20 -3.88 1.90
CA ASP A 137 -20.64 -5.16 2.46
C ASP A 137 -19.58 -5.77 3.39
N GLU A 138 -18.30 -5.64 3.03
CA GLU A 138 -17.20 -6.12 3.86
C GLU A 138 -17.00 -5.25 5.10
N LEU A 139 -16.99 -3.92 4.93
CA LEU A 139 -16.83 -2.98 6.03
C LEU A 139 -17.93 -3.16 7.08
N ALA A 140 -19.18 -3.38 6.65
CA ALA A 140 -20.33 -3.58 7.54
C ALA A 140 -20.19 -4.79 8.48
N ARG A 141 -19.37 -5.79 8.12
CA ARG A 141 -19.12 -6.99 8.94
C ARG A 141 -18.07 -6.77 10.02
N LEU A 142 -17.31 -5.68 9.94
CA LEU A 142 -16.25 -5.37 10.90
C LEU A 142 -16.81 -4.69 12.16
N ASP A 143 -16.05 -4.81 13.24
CA ASP A 143 -16.38 -4.20 14.51
C ASP A 143 -16.58 -2.69 14.39
N SER A 144 -17.46 -2.13 15.23
CA SER A 144 -17.83 -0.71 15.18
C SER A 144 -16.64 0.24 15.33
N GLN A 145 -15.62 -0.14 16.10
CA GLN A 145 -14.38 0.63 16.23
C GLN A 145 -13.59 0.69 14.92
N VAL A 146 -13.52 -0.41 14.18
CA VAL A 146 -12.84 -0.46 12.88
C VAL A 146 -13.60 0.36 11.85
N ARG A 147 -14.94 0.28 11.85
CA ARG A 147 -15.79 1.07 10.95
C ARG A 147 -15.64 2.57 11.16
N LYS A 148 -15.65 3.03 12.42
CA LYS A 148 -15.44 4.46 12.77
C LYS A 148 -14.09 5.00 12.32
N ASN A 149 -13.07 4.15 12.32
CA ASN A 149 -11.71 4.52 11.92
C ASN A 149 -11.42 4.34 10.42
N ALA A 150 -12.28 3.65 9.68
CA ALA A 150 -12.02 3.32 8.27
C ALA A 150 -11.90 4.58 7.40
N ALA A 151 -12.77 5.57 7.58
CA ALA A 151 -12.72 6.82 6.81
C ALA A 151 -11.41 7.61 7.02
N PRO A 152 -11.01 8.00 8.25
CA PRO A 152 -9.76 8.73 8.44
C PRO A 152 -8.52 7.92 8.01
N MET A 153 -8.54 6.58 8.16
CA MET A 153 -7.46 5.72 7.68
C MET A 153 -7.36 5.70 6.15
N LEU A 154 -8.48 5.66 5.43
CA LEU A 154 -8.50 5.70 3.96
C LEU A 154 -8.06 7.07 3.43
N ALA A 155 -8.46 8.16 4.09
CA ALA A 155 -7.98 9.50 3.77
C ALA A 155 -6.44 9.59 3.93
N LYS A 156 -5.90 9.05 5.03
CA LYS A 156 -4.45 9.01 5.24
C LYS A 156 -3.73 8.11 4.24
N SER A 157 -4.33 6.96 3.91
CA SER A 157 -3.83 6.04 2.90
C SER A 157 -3.73 6.70 1.53
N ARG A 158 -4.73 7.52 1.15
CA ARG A 158 -4.68 8.32 -0.07
C ARG A 158 -3.48 9.26 -0.10
N ASP A 159 -3.22 9.98 0.99
CA ASP A 159 -2.09 10.91 1.06
C ASP A 159 -0.74 10.17 0.97
N LEU A 160 -0.62 9.01 1.61
CA LEU A 160 0.57 8.15 1.50
C LEU A 160 0.73 7.57 0.08
N HIS A 161 -0.38 7.19 -0.56
CA HIS A 161 -0.40 6.74 -1.95
C HIS A 161 0.04 7.87 -2.89
N HIS A 162 -0.40 9.09 -2.64
CA HIS A 162 0.00 10.28 -3.38
C HIS A 162 1.52 10.49 -3.34
N ASP A 163 2.09 10.52 -2.13
CA ASP A 163 3.53 10.69 -1.95
C ASP A 163 4.32 9.56 -2.60
N PHE A 164 3.84 8.32 -2.46
CA PHE A 164 4.50 7.13 -3.00
C PHE A 164 4.55 7.13 -4.53
N ILE A 165 3.43 7.41 -5.19
CA ILE A 165 3.36 7.43 -6.67
C ILE A 165 4.08 8.64 -7.25
N ASN A 166 3.99 9.80 -6.60
CA ASN A 166 4.77 10.97 -7.03
C ASN A 166 6.27 10.70 -6.96
N GLY A 167 6.75 10.10 -5.85
CA GLY A 167 8.14 9.70 -5.71
C GLY A 167 8.57 8.75 -6.83
N TYR A 168 7.74 7.74 -7.13
CA TYR A 168 7.98 6.81 -8.22
C TYR A 168 8.03 7.48 -9.60
N PHE A 169 7.11 8.41 -9.90
CA PHE A 169 7.10 9.14 -11.15
C PHE A 169 8.29 10.07 -11.32
N VAL A 170 8.71 10.74 -10.25
CA VAL A 170 9.94 11.56 -10.27
C VAL A 170 11.17 10.67 -10.48
N GLU A 171 11.27 9.53 -9.81
CA GLU A 171 12.39 8.59 -9.97
C GLU A 171 12.46 8.00 -11.40
N THR A 172 11.30 7.69 -11.99
CA THR A 172 11.22 6.96 -13.27
C THR A 172 11.21 7.88 -14.48
N PHE A 173 10.49 9.01 -14.40
CA PHE A 173 10.24 9.92 -15.52
C PHE A 173 10.83 11.31 -15.32
N GLY A 174 11.53 11.57 -14.21
CA GLY A 174 12.14 12.87 -13.88
C GLY A 174 11.17 13.86 -13.24
N SER A 175 9.90 13.85 -13.67
CA SER A 175 8.85 14.69 -13.09
C SER A 175 7.44 14.16 -13.36
N LEU A 176 6.45 14.66 -12.62
CA LEU A 176 5.03 14.41 -12.94
C LEU A 176 4.68 14.94 -14.34
N ALA A 177 5.25 16.08 -14.75
CA ALA A 177 4.96 16.69 -16.04
C ALA A 177 5.47 15.86 -17.23
N GLU A 178 6.55 15.12 -17.04
CA GLU A 178 7.13 14.22 -18.05
C GLU A 178 6.54 12.80 -18.03
N THR A 179 5.77 12.47 -16.99
CA THR A 179 5.08 11.18 -16.89
C THR A 179 4.03 11.03 -18.02
N PRO A 180 3.91 9.85 -18.67
CA PRO A 180 2.87 9.62 -19.67
C PRO A 180 1.45 9.97 -19.18
N GLN A 181 0.65 10.64 -20.01
CA GLN A 181 -0.67 11.15 -19.62
C GLN A 181 -1.58 10.05 -19.06
N LYS A 182 -1.59 8.86 -19.68
CA LYS A 182 -2.37 7.71 -19.22
C LYS A 182 -2.06 7.33 -17.76
N LEU A 183 -0.78 7.33 -17.37
CA LEU A 183 -0.37 6.99 -16.01
C LEU A 183 -0.79 8.08 -15.02
N ARG A 184 -0.72 9.36 -15.42
CA ARG A 184 -1.28 10.47 -14.63
C ARG A 184 -2.79 10.33 -14.45
N ASP A 185 -3.51 9.98 -15.51
CA ASP A 185 -4.96 9.78 -15.46
C ASP A 185 -5.32 8.61 -14.53
N ASN A 186 -4.59 7.50 -14.62
CA ASN A 186 -4.73 6.36 -13.71
C ASN A 186 -4.47 6.78 -12.26
N PHE A 187 -3.43 7.58 -12.00
CA PHE A 187 -3.13 8.10 -10.67
C PHE A 187 -4.29 8.94 -10.12
N HIS A 188 -4.82 9.88 -10.91
CA HIS A 188 -5.99 10.68 -10.51
C HIS A 188 -7.23 9.82 -10.24
N ARG A 189 -7.44 8.77 -11.06
CA ARG A 189 -8.55 7.82 -10.88
C ARG A 189 -8.37 6.98 -9.62
N SER A 190 -7.15 6.56 -9.28
CA SER A 190 -6.84 5.87 -8.02
C SER A 190 -7.07 6.75 -6.80
N GLU A 191 -6.64 8.00 -6.82
CA GLU A 191 -6.91 8.94 -5.73
C GLU A 191 -8.41 9.19 -5.57
N LYS A 192 -9.14 9.35 -6.67
CA LYS A 192 -10.60 9.47 -6.66
C LYS A 192 -11.24 8.21 -6.08
N PHE A 193 -10.79 7.02 -6.47
CA PHE A 193 -11.31 5.76 -5.97
C PHE A 193 -11.13 5.65 -4.45
N ILE A 194 -9.91 5.88 -3.93
CA ILE A 194 -9.65 5.82 -2.47
C ILE A 194 -10.48 6.87 -1.72
N ARG A 195 -10.65 8.07 -2.29
CA ARG A 195 -11.52 9.11 -1.72
C ARG A 195 -12.98 8.64 -1.66
N THR A 196 -13.51 8.04 -2.72
CA THR A 196 -14.88 7.49 -2.72
C THR A 196 -15.05 6.44 -1.63
N LEU A 197 -14.09 5.52 -1.46
CA LEU A 197 -14.13 4.53 -0.37
C LEU A 197 -14.14 5.19 1.01
N SER A 198 -13.34 6.25 1.19
CA SER A 198 -13.32 7.03 2.44
C SER A 198 -14.66 7.72 2.73
N GLU A 199 -15.32 8.25 1.71
CA GLU A 199 -16.64 8.89 1.81
C GLU A 199 -17.72 7.86 2.16
N LEU A 200 -17.70 6.69 1.52
CA LEU A 200 -18.60 5.58 1.84
C LEU A 200 -18.40 5.07 3.27
N ALA A 201 -17.14 4.93 3.71
CA ALA A 201 -16.83 4.52 5.08
C ALA A 201 -17.38 5.50 6.12
N SER A 202 -17.38 6.81 5.82
CA SER A 202 -17.90 7.85 6.71
C SER A 202 -19.41 7.75 6.94
N GLN A 203 -20.13 7.08 6.03
CA GLN A 203 -21.59 6.90 6.13
C GLN A 203 -21.96 5.63 6.93
N ILE A 204 -21.01 4.73 7.18
CA ILE A 204 -21.21 3.41 7.78
C ILE A 204 -20.68 3.33 9.22
N GLY A 205 -19.68 4.15 9.56
CA GLY A 205 -19.08 4.27 10.90
C GLY A 205 -19.97 4.99 11.91
#